data_AF-A0AAN4RK99-F1
#
_entry.id   AF-A0AAN4RK99-F1
#
_cell.length_a   1.000
_cell.length_b   1.000
_cell.length_c   1.000
_cell.angle_alpha   90.00
_cell.angle_beta   90.00
_cell.angle_gamma   90.00
#
_symmetry.space_group_name_H-M   'P 1'
#
loop_
_entity.id
_entity.type
_entity.pdbx_description
1 polymer ?
#
loop_
_entity_poly.entity_id
_entity_poly.type
_entity_poly.pdbx_seq_one_letter_code
_entity_poly.pdbx_strand_id
1 'polypeptide(L)'
;MDYKNVAREILENVGGAENVEHLTNCATRLRFTLYDNDLINTEQLNKIDGVINVVKSGMQYQIIIGPNVGNVMMEIENMGISVKGVEQKKAAKHSRLDRFFDVISGIFTPIITALTAAGMLKAVLVLLDFFNLLGATSSTYLFFEFVSDSAFYFLPIFVAISTAMKFKTNLFIAGILGAALIHPTFVEYVAKGDSVSLFGLDVPLVSYISGVIPSILAVWFMSYVERFADHVST
;
A
#
# COMPACT_ATOMS: atom_id res chain seq x y z
N MET A 1 10.49 -30.77 4.73
CA MET A 1 11.15 -29.80 3.86
C MET A 1 12.06 -28.94 4.72
N ASP A 2 13.36 -28.98 4.48
CA ASP A 2 14.33 -28.13 5.15
C ASP A 2 14.44 -26.80 4.39
N TYR A 3 13.79 -25.75 4.90
CA TYR A 3 13.68 -24.48 4.21
C TYR A 3 15.03 -23.80 4.00
N LYS A 4 15.98 -23.99 4.93
CA LYS A 4 17.31 -23.40 4.85
C LYS A 4 18.12 -24.07 3.75
N ASN A 5 18.06 -25.40 3.66
CA ASN A 5 18.75 -26.11 2.57
C ASN A 5 18.13 -25.79 1.21
N VAL A 6 16.80 -25.73 1.10
CA VAL A 6 16.13 -25.34 -0.15
C VAL A 6 16.46 -23.92 -0.57
N ALA A 7 16.46 -22.96 0.37
CA ALA A 7 16.86 -21.58 0.11
C ALA A 7 18.29 -21.50 -0.43
N ARG A 8 19.23 -22.20 0.21
CA ARG A 8 20.64 -22.24 -0.22
C ARG A 8 20.79 -22.83 -1.63
N GLU A 9 20.18 -23.99 -1.89
CA GLU A 9 20.24 -24.63 -3.20
C GLU A 9 19.61 -23.78 -4.30
N ILE A 10 18.50 -23.09 -4.00
CA ILE A 10 17.91 -22.13 -4.95
C ILE A 10 18.90 -21.01 -5.27
N LEU A 11 19.55 -20.42 -4.26
CA LEU A 11 20.52 -19.34 -4.46
C LEU A 11 21.74 -19.76 -5.26
N GLU A 12 22.29 -20.93 -4.98
CA GLU A 12 23.42 -21.50 -5.73
C GLU A 12 23.05 -21.69 -7.21
N ASN A 13 21.84 -22.17 -7.49
CA ASN A 13 21.39 -22.47 -8.85
C ASN A 13 20.81 -21.27 -9.63
N VAL A 14 20.62 -20.11 -8.99
CA VAL A 14 20.32 -18.84 -9.71
C VAL A 14 21.58 -18.01 -9.98
N GLY A 15 22.78 -18.54 -9.71
CA GLY A 15 24.05 -17.84 -9.93
C GLY A 15 24.54 -17.04 -8.74
N GLY A 16 24.06 -17.34 -7.53
CA GLY A 16 24.46 -16.68 -6.30
C GLY A 16 23.63 -15.44 -5.94
N ALA A 17 23.88 -14.91 -4.75
CA ALA A 17 23.21 -13.72 -4.22
C ALA A 17 23.45 -12.48 -5.09
N GLU A 18 24.68 -12.34 -5.59
CA GLU A 18 25.12 -11.27 -6.47
C GLU A 18 24.41 -11.24 -7.83
N ASN A 19 23.87 -12.37 -8.30
CA ASN A 19 23.15 -12.44 -9.56
C ASN A 19 21.66 -12.08 -9.43
N VAL A 20 21.15 -11.91 -8.21
CA VAL A 20 19.74 -11.58 -7.97
C VAL A 20 19.56 -10.05 -8.03
N GLU A 21 18.94 -9.57 -9.10
CA GLU A 21 18.54 -8.16 -9.22
C GLU A 21 17.31 -7.85 -8.35
N HIS A 22 16.31 -8.73 -8.37
CA HIS A 22 15.08 -8.57 -7.59
C HIS A 22 14.49 -9.92 -7.19
N LEU A 23 14.02 -10.02 -5.95
CA LEU A 23 13.29 -11.18 -5.42
C LEU A 23 11.96 -10.75 -4.79
N THR A 24 10.88 -11.45 -5.11
CA THR A 24 9.57 -11.28 -4.47
C THR A 24 8.87 -12.63 -4.40
N ASN A 25 7.89 -12.79 -3.52
CA ASN A 25 7.04 -13.97 -3.47
C ASN A 25 5.56 -13.62 -3.57
N CYS A 26 4.75 -14.54 -4.08
CA CYS A 26 3.29 -14.53 -3.90
C CYS A 26 2.90 -15.68 -2.95
N ALA A 27 1.65 -16.15 -3.00
CA ALA A 27 1.16 -17.24 -2.16
C ALA A 27 1.86 -18.59 -2.42
N THR A 28 2.38 -18.84 -3.64
CA THR A 28 2.92 -20.16 -4.02
C THR A 28 4.24 -20.14 -4.79
N ARG A 29 4.78 -18.95 -5.12
CA ARG A 29 5.94 -18.83 -6.01
C ARG A 29 6.92 -17.76 -5.55
N LEU A 30 8.20 -18.05 -5.68
CA LEU A 30 9.27 -17.05 -5.69
C LEU A 30 9.44 -16.53 -7.11
N ARG A 31 9.70 -15.23 -7.26
CA ARG A 31 9.96 -14.58 -8.54
C ARG A 31 11.31 -13.89 -8.47
N PHE A 32 12.22 -14.36 -9.31
CA PHE A 32 13.56 -13.83 -9.47
C PHE A 32 13.63 -13.00 -10.74
N THR A 33 14.22 -11.81 -10.63
CA THR A 33 14.81 -11.08 -11.75
C THR A 33 16.32 -11.17 -11.55
N LEU A 34 17.05 -11.63 -12.56
CA LEU A 34 18.49 -11.89 -12.47
C LEU A 34 19.25 -10.90 -13.35
N TYR A 35 20.48 -10.54 -12.94
CA TYR A 35 21.37 -9.71 -13.75
C TYR A 35 21.85 -10.48 -14.99
N ASP A 36 22.20 -11.75 -14.82
CA ASP A 36 22.61 -12.65 -15.88
C ASP A 36 21.74 -13.91 -15.88
N ASN A 37 21.02 -14.12 -16.98
CA ASN A 37 20.13 -15.25 -17.14
C ASN A 37 20.86 -16.52 -17.62
N ASP A 38 22.13 -16.44 -18.00
CA ASP A 38 22.92 -17.60 -18.43
C ASP A 38 23.49 -18.39 -17.23
N LEU A 39 23.52 -17.77 -16.04
CA LEU A 39 23.96 -18.39 -14.80
C LEU A 39 22.89 -19.26 -14.12
N ILE A 40 21.63 -19.20 -14.57
CA ILE A 40 20.55 -19.98 -13.95
C ILE A 40 20.54 -21.44 -14.42
N ASN A 41 20.54 -22.37 -13.48
CA ASN A 41 20.42 -23.79 -13.76
C ASN A 41 18.97 -24.28 -13.55
N THR A 42 18.14 -24.08 -14.57
CA THR A 42 16.70 -24.43 -14.50
C THR A 42 16.47 -25.94 -14.31
N GLU A 43 17.34 -26.79 -14.86
CA GLU A 43 17.22 -28.25 -14.70
C GLU A 43 17.49 -28.69 -13.26
N GLN A 44 18.50 -28.10 -12.62
CA GLN A 44 18.80 -28.42 -11.22
C GLN A 44 17.78 -27.84 -10.27
N LEU A 45 17.27 -26.63 -10.52
CA LEU A 45 16.20 -26.04 -9.69
C LEU A 45 14.94 -26.92 -9.66
N ASN A 46 14.59 -27.58 -10.77
CA ASN A 46 13.46 -28.51 -10.83
C ASN A 46 13.70 -29.83 -10.09
N LYS A 47 14.94 -30.14 -9.70
CA LYS A 47 15.31 -31.35 -8.96
C LYS A 47 15.40 -31.13 -7.45
N ILE A 48 15.34 -29.87 -6.99
CA ILE A 48 15.36 -29.53 -5.57
C ILE A 48 14.08 -30.03 -4.90
N ASP A 49 14.22 -30.76 -3.79
CA ASP A 49 13.08 -31.28 -3.03
C ASP A 49 12.23 -30.13 -2.45
N GLY A 50 10.98 -30.05 -2.89
CA GLY A 50 10.06 -28.95 -2.56
C GLY A 50 9.91 -27.87 -3.64
N VAL A 51 10.66 -27.95 -4.75
CA VAL A 51 10.35 -27.19 -5.97
C VAL A 51 9.45 -28.02 -6.87
N ILE A 52 8.26 -27.49 -7.19
CA ILE A 52 7.27 -28.14 -8.04
C ILE A 52 7.61 -27.92 -9.52
N ASN A 53 7.98 -26.69 -9.87
CA ASN A 53 8.31 -26.33 -11.25
C ASN A 53 9.06 -24.98 -11.28
N VAL A 54 9.87 -24.76 -12.31
CA VAL A 54 10.49 -23.47 -12.62
C VAL A 54 10.07 -23.04 -14.02
N VAL A 55 9.47 -21.85 -14.10
CA VAL A 55 8.97 -21.29 -15.36
C VAL A 55 9.54 -19.90 -15.59
N LYS A 56 9.95 -19.62 -16.83
CA LYS A 56 10.30 -18.26 -17.25
C LYS A 56 9.03 -17.55 -17.74
N SER A 57 8.72 -16.41 -17.15
CA SER A 57 7.55 -15.59 -17.49
C SER A 57 7.99 -14.14 -17.74
N GLY A 58 8.12 -13.78 -19.01
CA GLY A 58 8.71 -12.50 -19.41
C GLY A 58 10.18 -12.40 -18.98
N MET A 59 10.50 -11.39 -18.18
CA MET A 59 11.86 -11.16 -17.64
C MET A 59 12.11 -11.84 -16.28
N GLN A 60 11.14 -12.57 -15.73
CA GLN A 60 11.25 -13.19 -14.40
C GLN A 60 11.28 -14.71 -14.48
N TYR A 61 12.10 -15.32 -13.63
CA TYR A 61 12.05 -16.74 -13.33
C TYR A 61 11.15 -16.97 -12.12
N GLN A 62 10.14 -17.82 -12.28
CA GLN A 62 9.22 -18.18 -11.21
C GLN A 62 9.50 -19.60 -10.74
N ILE A 63 9.91 -19.73 -9.49
CA ILE A 63 10.12 -21.02 -8.82
C ILE A 63 8.86 -21.30 -8.01
N ILE A 64 8.11 -22.34 -8.41
CA ILE A 64 6.87 -22.76 -7.78
C ILE A 64 7.22 -23.72 -6.66
N ILE A 65 6.91 -23.34 -5.42
CA ILE A 65 7.19 -24.13 -4.20
C ILE A 65 5.88 -24.62 -3.56
N GLY A 66 4.81 -23.85 -3.69
CA GLY A 66 3.53 -24.11 -3.00
C GLY A 66 3.40 -23.32 -1.70
N PRO A 67 2.55 -23.74 -0.75
CA PRO A 67 2.14 -22.94 0.40
C PRO A 67 3.28 -22.57 1.36
N ASN A 68 4.39 -23.30 1.32
CA ASN A 68 5.56 -23.07 2.19
C ASN A 68 6.54 -22.00 1.65
N VAL A 69 6.20 -21.32 0.55
CA VAL A 69 7.08 -20.35 -0.12
C VAL A 69 7.53 -19.21 0.79
N GLY A 70 6.69 -18.79 1.74
CA GLY A 70 7.03 -17.73 2.70
C GLY A 70 8.19 -18.12 3.63
N ASN A 71 8.25 -19.38 4.04
CA ASN A 71 9.34 -19.88 4.89
C ASN A 71 10.66 -19.94 4.12
N VAL A 72 10.62 -20.36 2.85
CA VAL A 72 11.81 -20.37 1.99
C VAL A 72 12.29 -18.95 1.69
N MET A 73 11.36 -18.01 1.47
CA MET A 73 11.70 -16.59 1.30
C MET A 73 12.48 -16.07 2.51
N MET A 74 11.96 -16.27 3.72
CA MET A 74 12.59 -15.81 4.97
C MET A 74 14.01 -16.35 5.15
N GLU A 75 14.26 -17.61 4.79
CA GLU A 75 15.61 -18.20 4.83
C GLU A 75 16.56 -17.57 3.80
N ILE A 76 16.06 -17.21 2.61
CA ILE A 76 16.84 -16.47 1.61
C ILE A 76 17.24 -15.08 2.14
N GLU A 77 16.31 -14.38 2.82
CA GLU A 77 16.60 -13.07 3.44
C GLU A 77 17.66 -13.19 4.54
N ASN A 78 17.57 -14.23 5.37
CA ASN A 78 18.51 -14.50 6.46
C ASN A 78 19.93 -14.83 5.97
N MET A 79 20.10 -15.28 4.73
CA MET A 79 21.40 -15.58 4.12
C MET A 79 22.16 -14.35 3.61
N GLY A 80 21.68 -13.14 3.89
CA GLY A 80 22.38 -11.90 3.56
C GLY A 80 22.01 -11.33 2.20
N ILE A 81 21.05 -11.93 1.49
CA ILE A 81 20.33 -11.22 0.43
C ILE A 81 19.38 -10.26 1.12
N SER A 82 19.87 -9.07 1.42
CA SER A 82 19.00 -7.96 1.74
C SER A 82 18.15 -7.74 0.49
N VAL A 83 16.91 -8.19 0.56
CA VAL A 83 15.89 -7.99 -0.46
C VAL A 83 15.87 -6.49 -0.71
N LYS A 84 16.42 -6.06 -1.85
CA LYS A 84 15.99 -4.81 -2.47
C LYS A 84 14.56 -5.03 -2.90
N GLY A 85 13.66 -5.01 -1.92
CA GLY A 85 12.24 -5.00 -2.12
C GLY A 85 11.96 -3.72 -2.86
N VAL A 86 11.61 -3.84 -4.14
CA VAL A 86 11.12 -2.76 -4.98
C VAL A 86 12.10 -1.59 -5.11
N GLU A 87 13.18 -1.78 -5.87
CA GLU A 87 13.57 -0.70 -6.79
C GLU A 87 12.99 -1.06 -8.16
N GLN A 88 11.85 -0.44 -8.47
CA GLN A 88 11.40 -0.27 -9.84
C GLN A 88 12.60 0.17 -10.71
N LYS A 89 12.78 -0.51 -11.84
CA LYS A 89 13.59 -0.10 -13.00
C LYS A 89 14.43 1.16 -12.78
N LYS A 90 15.76 1.00 -12.72
CA LYS A 90 16.66 2.06 -13.16
C LYS A 90 16.46 2.30 -14.66
N ALA A 91 15.52 3.19 -14.99
CA ALA A 91 15.52 3.93 -16.25
C ALA A 91 15.18 5.39 -15.93
N ALA A 92 16.17 6.25 -16.15
CA ALA A 92 16.19 7.71 -16.00
C ALA A 92 16.29 8.25 -14.55
N LYS A 93 17.10 9.30 -14.40
CA LYS A 93 17.36 10.06 -13.18
C LYS A 93 16.06 10.30 -12.39
N HIS A 94 15.95 9.74 -11.18
CA HIS A 94 14.86 10.06 -10.25
C HIS A 94 14.76 11.58 -10.06
N SER A 95 13.79 12.18 -10.74
CA SER A 95 13.36 13.54 -10.49
C SER A 95 12.77 13.60 -9.08
N ARG A 96 12.82 14.78 -8.45
CA ARG A 96 12.09 15.01 -7.19
C ARG A 96 10.59 14.72 -7.35
N LEU A 97 10.09 14.82 -8.59
CA LEU A 97 8.71 14.50 -8.96
C LEU A 97 8.42 12.99 -8.90
N ASP A 98 9.34 12.13 -9.37
CA ASP A 98 9.11 10.68 -9.39
C ASP A 98 9.01 10.14 -7.96
N ARG A 99 9.90 10.59 -7.07
CA ARG A 99 9.85 10.27 -5.63
C ARG A 99 8.56 10.75 -4.97
N PHE A 100 8.01 11.88 -5.39
CA PHE A 100 6.73 12.36 -4.89
C PHE A 100 5.59 11.43 -5.32
N PHE A 101 5.55 11.04 -6.60
CA PHE A 101 4.56 10.08 -7.10
C PHE A 101 4.68 8.70 -6.43
N ASP A 102 5.89 8.24 -6.12
CA ASP A 102 6.11 6.99 -5.38
C ASP A 102 5.55 7.05 -3.95
N VAL A 103 5.67 8.20 -3.28
CA VAL A 103 5.09 8.43 -1.95
C VAL A 103 3.57 8.40 -2.03
N ILE A 104 2.98 9.14 -2.97
CA ILE A 104 1.53 9.14 -3.20
C ILE A 104 1.03 7.73 -3.51
N SER A 105 1.66 7.03 -4.46
CA SER A 105 1.30 5.67 -4.84
C SER A 105 1.32 4.71 -3.64
N GLY A 106 2.35 4.79 -2.80
CA GLY A 106 2.48 3.99 -1.59
C GLY A 106 1.42 4.29 -0.53
N ILE A 107 0.92 5.53 -0.44
CA ILE A 107 -0.18 5.90 0.48
C ILE A 107 -1.51 5.32 0.00
N PHE A 108 -1.75 5.30 -1.31
CA PHE A 108 -3.02 4.81 -1.84
C PHE A 108 -3.08 3.29 -1.98
N THR A 109 -1.96 2.60 -2.19
CA THR A 109 -1.93 1.14 -2.43
C THR A 109 -2.77 0.33 -1.43
N PRO A 110 -2.68 0.57 -0.10
CA PRO A 110 -3.49 -0.17 0.87
C PRO A 110 -5.00 0.11 0.79
N ILE A 111 -5.40 1.26 0.21
CA ILE A 111 -6.77 1.77 0.21
C ILE A 111 -7.47 1.48 -1.14
N ILE A 112 -6.71 1.23 -2.21
CA ILE A 112 -7.23 1.03 -3.58
C ILE A 112 -8.33 -0.03 -3.63
N THR A 113 -8.15 -1.18 -2.96
CA THR A 113 -9.13 -2.27 -3.00
C THR A 113 -10.47 -1.85 -2.41
N ALA A 114 -10.46 -1.13 -1.28
CA ALA A 114 -11.67 -0.65 -0.63
C ALA A 114 -12.39 0.41 -1.50
N LEU A 115 -11.64 1.36 -2.06
CA LEU A 115 -12.20 2.39 -2.95
C LEU A 115 -12.78 1.80 -4.25
N THR A 116 -12.14 0.76 -4.77
CA THR A 116 -12.61 0.06 -5.96
C THR A 116 -13.94 -0.63 -5.68
N ALA A 117 -14.05 -1.37 -4.56
CA ALA A 117 -15.30 -2.02 -4.17
C ALA A 117 -16.43 -1.01 -3.95
N ALA A 118 -16.13 0.08 -3.23
CA ALA A 118 -17.05 1.18 -3.00
C ALA A 118 -17.56 1.82 -4.30
N GLY A 119 -16.63 2.17 -5.21
CA GLY A 119 -16.97 2.75 -6.51
C GLY A 119 -17.79 1.80 -7.39
N MET A 120 -17.46 0.51 -7.40
CA MET A 120 -18.23 -0.51 -8.13
C MET A 120 -19.66 -0.65 -7.60
N LEU A 121 -19.83 -0.70 -6.28
CA LEU A 121 -21.16 -0.75 -5.68
C LEU A 121 -21.97 0.50 -6.05
N LYS A 122 -21.38 1.69 -5.93
CA LYS A 122 -22.03 2.95 -6.30
C LYS A 122 -22.45 2.96 -7.78
N ALA A 123 -21.60 2.48 -8.67
CA ALA A 123 -21.92 2.38 -10.10
C ALA A 123 -23.11 1.44 -10.36
N VAL A 124 -23.18 0.30 -9.67
CA VAL A 124 -24.32 -0.63 -9.78
C VAL A 124 -25.61 0.03 -9.30
N LEU A 125 -25.58 0.74 -8.17
CA LEU A 125 -26.77 1.46 -7.66
C LEU A 125 -27.28 2.48 -8.66
N VAL A 126 -26.39 3.31 -9.21
CA VAL A 126 -26.73 4.31 -10.23
C VAL A 126 -27.34 3.65 -11.48
N LEU A 127 -26.84 2.48 -11.90
CA LEU A 127 -27.44 1.75 -13.02
C LEU A 127 -28.82 1.19 -12.69
N LEU A 128 -29.02 0.66 -11.48
CA LEU A 128 -30.33 0.16 -11.05
C LEU A 128 -31.38 1.27 -10.99
N ASP A 129 -31.00 2.46 -10.54
CA ASP A 129 -31.86 3.65 -10.58
C ASP A 129 -32.15 4.08 -12.03
N PHE A 130 -31.13 4.14 -12.88
CA PHE A 130 -31.28 4.49 -14.30
C PHE A 130 -32.26 3.57 -15.06
N PHE A 131 -32.24 2.26 -14.78
CA PHE A 131 -33.18 1.30 -15.36
C PHE A 131 -34.53 1.23 -14.63
N ASN A 132 -34.79 2.10 -13.65
CA ASN A 132 -35.97 2.08 -12.77
C ASN A 132 -36.18 0.74 -12.04
N LEU A 133 -35.11 -0.03 -11.82
CA LEU A 133 -35.13 -1.28 -11.06
C LEU A 133 -35.11 -1.02 -9.56
N LEU A 134 -34.40 0.03 -9.13
CA LEU A 134 -34.32 0.44 -7.73
C LEU A 134 -34.20 1.96 -7.63
N GLY A 135 -35.29 2.63 -7.24
CA GLY A 135 -35.31 4.09 -7.16
C GLY A 135 -34.38 4.64 -6.07
N ALA A 136 -33.74 5.77 -6.36
CA ALA A 136 -32.82 6.48 -5.46
C ALA A 136 -33.43 6.87 -4.10
N THR A 137 -34.76 6.99 -4.01
CA THR A 137 -35.47 7.32 -2.76
C THR A 137 -35.84 6.08 -1.94
N SER A 138 -35.58 4.87 -2.45
CA SER A 138 -35.90 3.64 -1.74
C SER A 138 -34.93 3.42 -0.58
N SER A 139 -35.42 2.89 0.56
CA SER A 139 -34.57 2.62 1.72
C SER A 139 -33.43 1.65 1.41
N THR A 140 -33.65 0.70 0.49
CA THR A 140 -32.61 -0.24 0.03
C THR A 140 -31.52 0.49 -0.74
N TYR A 141 -31.88 1.40 -1.65
CA TYR A 141 -30.90 2.21 -2.37
C TYR A 141 -30.08 3.04 -1.38
N LEU A 142 -30.75 3.79 -0.50
CA LEU A 142 -30.09 4.66 0.48
C LEU A 142 -29.15 3.86 1.41
N PHE A 143 -29.54 2.64 1.79
CA PHE A 143 -28.70 1.76 2.61
C PHE A 143 -27.38 1.43 1.92
N PHE A 144 -27.44 0.95 0.67
CA PHE A 144 -26.23 0.62 -0.07
C PHE A 144 -25.46 1.87 -0.51
N GLU A 145 -26.15 3.00 -0.71
CA GLU A 145 -25.52 4.28 -1.06
C GLU A 145 -24.58 4.72 0.06
N PHE A 146 -25.05 4.82 1.31
CA PHE A 146 -24.16 5.25 2.40
C PHE A 146 -23.03 4.23 2.67
N VAL A 147 -23.29 2.93 2.47
CA VAL A 147 -22.25 1.89 2.55
C VAL A 147 -21.18 2.11 1.49
N SER A 148 -21.60 2.38 0.24
CA SER A 148 -20.67 2.67 -0.86
C SER A 148 -19.92 3.99 -0.64
N ASP A 149 -20.56 4.99 -0.06
CA ASP A 149 -19.95 6.30 0.16
C ASP A 149 -19.01 6.34 1.35
N SER A 150 -19.16 5.42 2.32
CA SER A 150 -18.33 5.36 3.53
C SER A 150 -16.83 5.34 3.23
N ALA A 151 -16.40 4.59 2.20
CA ALA A 151 -14.98 4.51 1.85
C ALA A 151 -14.40 5.86 1.39
N PHE A 152 -15.21 6.68 0.71
CA PHE A 152 -14.82 8.02 0.26
C PHE A 152 -14.96 9.05 1.39
N TYR A 153 -16.04 8.97 2.17
CA TYR A 153 -16.31 9.87 3.28
C TYR A 153 -15.18 9.81 4.33
N PHE A 154 -14.76 8.59 4.72
CA PHE A 154 -13.68 8.36 5.68
C PHE A 154 -12.28 8.33 5.05
N LEU A 155 -12.16 8.71 3.78
CA LEU A 155 -10.87 8.75 3.07
C LEU A 155 -9.79 9.54 3.82
N PRO A 156 -10.08 10.70 4.47
CA PRO A 156 -9.09 11.42 5.26
C PRO A 156 -8.46 10.57 6.37
N ILE A 157 -9.22 9.67 7.00
CA ILE A 157 -8.75 8.76 8.05
C ILE A 157 -7.85 7.68 7.45
N PHE A 158 -8.32 7.00 6.40
CA PHE A 158 -7.56 5.93 5.76
C PHE A 158 -6.23 6.44 5.19
N VAL A 159 -6.26 7.61 4.55
CA VAL A 159 -5.06 8.26 4.01
C VAL A 159 -4.11 8.63 5.13
N ALA A 160 -4.60 9.15 6.27
CA ALA A 160 -3.74 9.47 7.40
C ALA A 160 -3.03 8.21 7.95
N ILE A 161 -3.77 7.11 8.14
CA ILE A 161 -3.21 5.82 8.59
C ILE A 161 -2.18 5.28 7.58
N SER A 162 -2.50 5.27 6.28
CA SER A 162 -1.56 4.83 5.25
C SER A 162 -0.31 5.71 5.16
N THR A 163 -0.47 7.02 5.36
CA THR A 163 0.66 7.95 5.42
C THR A 163 1.55 7.67 6.62
N ALA A 164 0.97 7.35 7.77
CA ALA A 164 1.72 6.98 8.97
C ALA A 164 2.45 5.64 8.81
N MET A 165 1.87 4.66 8.12
CA MET A 165 2.58 3.43 7.73
C MET A 165 3.81 3.74 6.86
N LYS A 166 3.71 4.70 5.93
CA LYS A 166 4.83 5.12 5.08
C LYS A 166 5.92 5.86 5.86
N PHE A 167 5.54 6.76 6.77
CA PHE A 167 6.49 7.54 7.59
C PHE A 167 6.95 6.85 8.86
N LYS A 168 6.39 5.67 9.16
CA LYS A 168 6.67 4.85 10.36
C LYS A 168 6.39 5.61 11.66
N THR A 169 5.25 6.28 11.72
CA THR A 169 4.76 7.06 12.87
C THR A 169 3.58 6.35 13.54
N ASN A 170 3.12 6.84 14.69
CA ASN A 170 2.00 6.24 15.40
C ASN A 170 0.69 6.26 14.57
N LEU A 171 0.12 5.07 14.32
CA LEU A 171 -1.08 4.90 13.51
C LEU A 171 -2.36 5.46 14.16
N PHE A 172 -2.47 5.37 15.50
CA PHE A 172 -3.65 5.86 16.21
C PHE A 172 -3.72 7.38 16.21
N ILE A 173 -2.60 8.05 16.44
CA ILE A 173 -2.53 9.53 16.40
C ILE A 173 -2.82 10.01 14.97
N ALA A 174 -2.26 9.35 13.95
CA ALA A 174 -2.57 9.68 12.57
C ALA A 174 -4.05 9.48 12.22
N GLY A 175 -4.67 8.38 12.67
CA GLY A 175 -6.11 8.16 12.53
C GLY A 175 -6.95 9.26 13.18
N ILE A 176 -6.56 9.72 14.37
CA ILE A 176 -7.21 10.84 15.07
C ILE A 176 -7.07 12.14 14.27
N LEU A 177 -5.90 12.44 13.71
CA LEU A 177 -5.70 13.61 12.85
C LEU A 177 -6.60 13.57 11.61
N GLY A 178 -6.69 12.41 10.96
CA GLY A 178 -7.62 12.22 9.84
C GLY A 178 -9.09 12.40 10.24
N ALA A 179 -9.47 11.93 11.44
CA ALA A 179 -10.83 12.05 11.95
C ALA A 179 -11.18 13.50 12.33
N ALA A 180 -10.20 14.25 12.86
CA ALA A 180 -10.37 15.66 13.22
C ALA A 180 -10.76 16.52 11.99
N LEU A 181 -10.23 16.21 10.82
CA LEU A 181 -10.53 16.91 9.55
C LEU A 181 -11.99 16.78 9.10
N ILE A 182 -12.68 15.72 9.53
CA ILE A 182 -14.08 15.46 9.20
C ILE A 182 -14.97 15.42 10.46
N HIS A 183 -14.47 16.01 11.56
CA HIS A 183 -15.21 16.03 12.81
C HIS A 183 -16.54 16.78 12.62
N PRO A 184 -17.68 16.27 13.11
CA PRO A 184 -18.99 16.88 12.88
C PRO A 184 -19.05 18.37 13.23
N THR A 185 -18.44 18.78 14.34
CA THR A 185 -18.37 20.19 14.75
C THR A 185 -17.63 21.06 13.73
N PHE A 186 -16.55 20.56 13.13
CA PHE A 186 -15.81 21.31 12.10
C PHE A 186 -16.63 21.42 10.81
N VAL A 187 -17.28 20.32 10.40
CA VAL A 187 -18.20 20.32 9.24
C VAL A 187 -19.35 21.31 9.45
N GLU A 188 -19.88 21.43 10.67
CA GLU A 188 -20.89 22.44 11.00
C GLU A 188 -20.38 23.88 10.90
N TYR A 189 -19.14 24.17 11.36
CA TYR A 189 -18.56 25.50 11.20
C TYR A 189 -18.42 25.88 9.73
N VAL A 190 -17.98 24.94 8.90
CA VAL A 190 -17.91 25.13 7.45
C VAL A 190 -19.30 25.39 6.86
N ALA A 191 -20.33 24.66 7.31
CA ALA A 191 -21.70 24.82 6.81
C ALA A 191 -22.36 26.16 7.22
N LYS A 192 -22.07 26.66 8.43
CA LYS A 192 -22.61 27.92 8.94
C LYS A 192 -21.86 29.15 8.43
N GLY A 193 -20.62 28.97 7.97
CA GLY A 193 -19.76 30.08 7.57
C GLY A 193 -19.17 30.84 8.76
N ASP A 194 -19.20 30.25 9.96
CA ASP A 194 -18.67 30.86 11.18
C ASP A 194 -17.14 30.91 11.11
N SER A 195 -16.56 32.11 11.16
CA SER A 195 -15.10 32.29 11.13
C SER A 195 -14.45 31.60 12.34
N VAL A 196 -13.59 30.62 12.07
CA VAL A 196 -12.78 29.96 13.10
C VAL A 196 -11.38 30.57 13.08
N SER A 197 -10.95 31.14 14.20
CA SER A 197 -9.59 31.67 14.36
C SER A 197 -8.74 30.71 15.21
N LEU A 198 -7.56 30.36 14.73
CA LEU A 198 -6.56 29.60 15.48
C LEU A 198 -5.36 30.50 15.75
N PHE A 199 -5.08 30.82 17.02
CA PHE A 199 -3.98 31.71 17.43
C PHE A 199 -3.94 33.06 16.68
N GLY A 200 -5.11 33.61 16.31
CA GLY A 200 -5.22 34.86 15.56
C GLY A 200 -5.07 34.73 14.04
N LEU A 201 -4.94 33.50 13.52
CA LEU A 201 -4.96 33.20 12.10
C LEU A 201 -6.33 32.65 11.70
N ASP A 202 -6.88 33.14 10.59
CA ASP A 202 -8.13 32.65 10.04
C ASP A 202 -7.94 31.23 9.48
N VAL A 203 -8.78 30.31 9.96
CA VAL A 203 -8.83 28.95 9.44
C VAL A 203 -9.77 28.93 8.25
N PRO A 204 -9.31 28.50 7.06
CA PRO A 204 -10.18 28.41 5.90
C PRO A 204 -11.28 27.38 6.15
N LEU A 205 -12.53 27.83 6.02
CA LEU A 205 -13.73 26.99 6.16
C LEU A 205 -13.94 26.14 4.91
N VAL A 206 -13.17 25.05 4.82
CA VAL A 206 -13.24 24.11 3.70
C VAL A 206 -13.59 22.74 4.25
N SER A 207 -14.57 22.09 3.63
CA SER A 207 -14.87 20.69 3.94
C SER A 207 -13.75 19.81 3.42
N TYR A 208 -13.18 19.00 4.30
CA TYR A 208 -12.15 18.02 3.95
C TYR A 208 -12.72 16.61 3.78
N ILE A 209 -14.05 16.47 3.69
CA ILE A 209 -14.70 15.19 3.35
C ILE A 209 -14.16 14.75 1.98
N SER A 210 -13.73 13.49 1.89
CA SER A 210 -13.06 12.94 0.69
C SER A 210 -11.73 13.61 0.33
N GLY A 211 -11.20 14.50 1.17
CA GLY A 211 -9.94 15.19 0.96
C GLY A 211 -8.73 14.35 1.40
N VAL A 212 -7.65 14.39 0.61
CA VAL A 212 -6.45 13.57 0.88
C VAL A 212 -5.24 14.40 1.28
N ILE A 213 -5.08 15.58 0.66
CA ILE A 213 -3.91 16.44 0.86
C ILE A 213 -3.77 16.90 2.32
N PRO A 214 -4.83 17.40 3.00
CA PRO A 214 -4.71 17.84 4.38
C PRO A 214 -4.27 16.73 5.33
N SER A 215 -4.79 15.50 5.16
CA SER A 215 -4.37 14.34 5.94
C SER A 215 -2.90 14.00 5.75
N ILE A 216 -2.42 14.00 4.50
CA ILE A 216 -1.01 13.72 4.20
C ILE A 216 -0.11 14.76 4.85
N LEU A 217 -0.46 16.05 4.72
CA LEU A 217 0.32 17.15 5.30
C LEU A 217 0.30 17.12 6.83
N ALA A 218 -0.84 16.83 7.45
CA ALA A 218 -0.96 16.72 8.90
C ALA A 218 -0.08 15.60 9.47
N VAL A 219 -0.10 14.41 8.85
CA VAL A 219 0.74 13.28 9.27
C VAL A 219 2.21 13.50 8.93
N TRP A 220 2.51 14.16 7.81
CA TRP A 220 3.87 14.56 7.47
C TRP A 220 4.44 15.51 8.54
N PHE A 221 3.69 16.55 8.94
CA PHE A 221 4.07 17.44 10.02
C PHE A 221 4.23 16.70 11.36
N MET A 222 3.25 15.85 11.71
CA MET A 222 3.30 14.98 12.88
C MET A 222 4.59 14.15 12.92
N SER A 223 5.07 13.64 11.79
CA SER A 223 6.30 12.83 11.74
C SER A 223 7.55 13.57 12.20
N TYR A 224 7.61 14.90 12.06
CA TYR A 224 8.70 15.71 12.63
C TYR A 224 8.49 15.96 14.12
N VAL A 225 7.24 16.25 14.52
CA VAL A 225 6.88 16.54 15.91
C VAL A 225 7.11 15.33 16.80
N GLU A 226 6.69 14.14 16.39
CA GLU A 226 6.87 12.89 17.13
C GLU A 226 8.36 12.58 17.34
N ARG A 227 9.17 12.65 16.28
CA ARG A 227 10.62 12.43 16.37
C ARG A 227 11.32 13.45 17.27
N PHE A 228 10.88 14.71 17.24
CA PHE A 228 11.41 15.74 18.11
C PHE A 228 11.03 15.49 19.58
N ALA A 229 9.76 15.13 19.84
CA ALA A 229 9.28 14.81 21.18
C ALA A 229 10.03 13.62 21.79
N ASP A 230 10.21 12.54 21.01
CA ASP A 230 10.95 11.35 21.43
C ASP A 230 12.43 11.68 21.75
N HIS A 231 13.03 12.59 20.99
CA HIS A 231 14.41 13.02 21.23
C HIS A 231 14.56 13.86 22.50
N VAL A 232 13.55 14.65 22.87
CA VAL A 232 13.57 15.49 24.08
C VAL A 232 13.18 14.70 25.33
N SER A 233 12.36 13.64 25.19
CA SER A 233 11.93 12.81 26.33
C SER A 233 12.94 11.74 26.74
N THR A 234 14.03 11.57 25.98
CA THR A 234 15.11 10.59 26.25
C THR A 234 16.34 11.30 26.78
#